data_AF-A0A2H0L2A5-F1
#
_entry.id   AF-A0A2H0L2A5-F1
#
_cell.length_a   1.000
_cell.length_b   1.000
_cell.length_c   1.000
_cell.angle_alpha   90.00
_cell.angle_beta   90.00
_cell.angle_gamma   90.00
#
_symmetry.space_group_name_H-M   'P 1'
#
loop_
_entity.id
_entity.type
_entity.pdbx_description
1 polymer ?
#
loop_
_entity_poly.entity_id
_entity_poly.type
_entity_poly.pdbx_seq_one_letter_code
_entity_poly.pdbx_strand_id
1 'polypeptide(L)'
;MEHVQEPLGAVPQPTLNVRLEEIRGAVEGKVADVVSIRYNMHVGVYDEFPEAAEYANGTLQYCTPDELDQAGRLTMALVGLKANFEAQPNLHQDLDWNRVKDALLANLEALESVGKMMKAGHEPNVYNFDDSGFDIGTCSKESPLSGRNCVYDAKAAAWRRATHPRFPVNGSAVEMAAAMGMSLMSLLQYQGALQSQGVFDRTTQSYLLTNEAYRHGGALYGGRGGDGVHVYLNDPCYHCHIRAFRGSLRVLWAESLSLSIL
;
A
#
# COMPACT_ATOMS: atom_id res chain seq x y z
N MET A 1 33.85 -28.23 -47.51
CA MET A 1 34.22 -27.62 -46.21
C MET A 1 32.94 -27.05 -45.64
N GLU A 2 32.25 -27.83 -44.82
CA GLU A 2 31.07 -27.35 -44.10
C GLU A 2 31.54 -26.42 -42.96
N HIS A 3 31.11 -25.17 -43.02
CA HIS A 3 31.26 -24.23 -41.93
C HIS A 3 30.32 -24.67 -40.80
N VAL A 4 30.89 -25.30 -39.77
CA VAL A 4 30.22 -25.52 -38.51
C VAL A 4 30.12 -24.17 -37.80
N GLN A 5 28.92 -23.57 -37.79
CA GLN A 5 28.62 -22.45 -36.90
C GLN A 5 28.64 -22.98 -35.46
N GLU A 6 29.55 -22.46 -34.63
CA GLU A 6 29.48 -22.65 -33.19
C GLU A 6 28.16 -22.08 -32.66
N PRO A 7 27.46 -22.78 -31.76
CA PRO A 7 26.24 -22.25 -31.16
C PRO A 7 26.59 -21.01 -30.34
N LEU A 8 25.89 -19.90 -30.59
CA LEU A 8 25.96 -18.70 -29.74
C LEU A 8 25.74 -19.14 -28.29
N GLY A 9 26.79 -19.01 -27.47
CA GLY A 9 26.71 -19.30 -26.05
C GLY A 9 25.58 -18.50 -25.41
N ALA A 10 24.68 -19.19 -24.71
CA ALA A 10 23.61 -18.55 -23.96
C ALA A 10 24.22 -17.53 -22.99
N VAL A 11 23.85 -16.25 -23.12
CA VAL A 11 24.24 -15.22 -22.18
C VAL A 11 23.68 -15.61 -20.81
N PRO A 12 24.52 -15.80 -19.77
CA PRO A 12 24.05 -16.19 -18.46
C PRO A 12 23.11 -15.12 -17.92
N GLN A 13 21.87 -15.52 -17.60
CA GLN A 13 20.90 -14.63 -16.98
C GLN A 13 21.36 -14.31 -15.54
N PRO A 14 21.30 -13.04 -15.12
CA PRO A 14 21.69 -12.67 -13.76
C PRO A 14 20.82 -13.40 -12.73
N THR A 15 21.44 -13.79 -11.61
CA THR A 15 20.73 -14.41 -10.49
C THR A 15 19.70 -13.43 -9.92
N LEU A 16 18.69 -13.95 -9.21
CA LEU A 16 17.62 -13.13 -8.62
C LEU A 16 18.20 -12.00 -7.75
N ASN A 17 19.23 -12.26 -6.96
CA ASN A 17 19.86 -11.26 -6.09
C ASN A 17 20.53 -10.14 -6.87
N VAL A 18 21.24 -10.46 -7.96
CA VAL A 18 21.85 -9.44 -8.82
C VAL A 18 20.79 -8.54 -9.45
N ARG A 19 19.68 -9.13 -9.92
CA ARG A 19 18.55 -8.35 -10.46
C ARG A 19 17.90 -7.44 -9.41
N LEU A 20 17.78 -7.89 -8.16
CA LEU A 20 17.20 -7.09 -7.08
C LEU A 20 18.07 -5.88 -6.72
N GLU A 21 19.40 -6.06 -6.67
CA GLU A 21 20.33 -4.95 -6.43
C GLU A 21 20.36 -3.95 -7.59
N GLU A 22 20.29 -4.42 -8.84
CA GLU A 22 20.15 -3.56 -10.02
C GLU A 22 18.86 -2.72 -9.95
N ILE A 23 17.74 -3.34 -9.59
CA ILE A 23 16.46 -2.62 -9.41
C ILE A 23 16.57 -1.62 -8.27
N ARG A 24 17.17 -1.99 -7.13
CA ARG A 24 17.36 -1.07 -5.99
C ARG A 24 18.18 0.15 -6.40
N GLY A 25 19.34 -0.05 -7.02
CA GLY A 25 20.20 1.04 -7.48
C GLY A 25 19.49 1.95 -8.50
N ALA A 26 18.67 1.37 -9.39
CA ALA A 26 17.86 2.13 -10.32
C ALA A 26 16.77 2.97 -9.62
N VAL A 27 16.08 2.41 -8.61
CA VAL A 27 15.09 3.15 -7.80
C VAL A 27 15.77 4.29 -7.05
N GLU A 28 16.89 4.05 -6.37
CA GLU A 28 17.64 5.07 -5.64
C GLU A 28 18.10 6.22 -6.55
N GLY A 29 18.64 5.89 -7.72
CA GLY A 29 19.03 6.87 -8.73
C GLY A 29 17.84 7.71 -9.20
N LYS A 30 16.73 7.08 -9.60
CA LYS A 30 15.51 7.78 -10.05
C LYS A 30 14.90 8.66 -8.95
N VAL A 31 14.92 8.24 -7.68
CA VAL A 31 14.45 9.07 -6.56
C VAL A 31 15.31 10.32 -6.39
N ALA A 32 16.63 10.20 -6.49
CA ALA A 32 17.54 11.35 -6.40
C ALA A 32 17.24 12.37 -7.52
N ASP A 33 16.95 11.89 -8.74
CA ASP A 33 16.56 12.73 -9.86
C ASP A 33 15.22 13.43 -9.63
N VAL A 34 14.18 12.72 -9.15
CA VAL A 34 12.86 13.31 -8.85
C VAL A 34 12.92 14.37 -7.74
N VAL A 35 13.74 14.14 -6.71
CA VAL A 35 14.00 15.12 -5.65
C VAL A 35 14.74 16.35 -6.20
N SER A 36 15.70 16.14 -7.10
CA SER A 36 16.41 17.23 -7.80
C SER A 36 15.45 18.11 -8.63
N ILE A 37 14.44 17.52 -9.28
CA ILE A 37 13.41 18.26 -10.04
C ILE A 37 12.55 19.13 -9.11
N ARG A 38 12.09 18.62 -7.95
CA ARG A 38 11.31 19.41 -7.00
C ARG A 38 12.11 20.56 -6.37
N TYR A 39 13.43 20.40 -6.20
CA TYR A 39 14.29 21.49 -5.72
C TYR A 39 14.59 22.55 -6.80
N ASN A 40 14.52 22.20 -8.09
CA ASN A 40 14.63 23.17 -9.20
C ASN A 40 13.30 23.82 -9.60
N MET A 41 12.14 23.21 -9.29
CA MET A 41 10.81 23.79 -9.52
C MET A 41 10.27 24.55 -8.31
N HIS A 42 10.96 25.63 -7.91
CA HIS A 42 10.34 26.65 -7.08
C HIS A 42 9.55 27.65 -7.94
N VAL A 43 8.57 27.15 -8.73
CA VAL A 43 7.56 27.99 -9.37
C VAL A 43 6.26 27.19 -9.59
N GLY A 44 5.27 27.46 -8.74
CA GLY A 44 3.86 27.56 -9.14
C GLY A 44 3.06 26.29 -9.50
N VAL A 45 1.98 26.12 -8.73
CA VAL A 45 0.69 25.46 -9.06
C VAL A 45 0.62 23.94 -8.83
N TYR A 46 -0.03 23.62 -7.72
CA TYR A 46 -0.74 22.36 -7.49
C TYR A 46 -2.00 22.38 -8.35
N ASP A 47 -2.13 21.45 -9.28
CA ASP A 47 -3.37 20.74 -9.61
C ASP A 47 -3.02 19.68 -10.67
N GLU A 48 -3.55 18.46 -10.47
CA GLU A 48 -3.26 17.21 -11.22
C GLU A 48 -1.98 16.48 -10.77
N PHE A 49 -2.15 15.22 -10.33
CA PHE A 49 -1.03 14.30 -10.09
C PHE A 49 -0.18 14.26 -11.37
N PRO A 50 1.12 14.61 -11.34
CA PRO A 50 1.89 14.59 -12.55
C PRO A 50 1.99 13.15 -13.04
N GLU A 51 1.60 12.93 -14.30
CA GLU A 51 2.01 11.78 -15.10
C GLU A 51 3.50 11.54 -14.83
N ALA A 52 3.87 10.29 -14.53
CA ALA A 52 5.21 9.98 -14.05
C ALA A 52 6.23 10.34 -15.15
N ALA A 53 7.10 11.31 -14.86
CA ALA A 53 8.17 11.70 -15.77
C ALA A 53 9.35 10.73 -15.64
N GLU A 54 9.68 10.00 -16.71
CA GLU A 54 11.00 9.37 -16.84
C GLU A 54 11.97 10.32 -17.54
N TYR A 55 13.21 10.36 -17.06
CA TYR A 55 14.32 11.01 -17.74
C TYR A 55 14.97 10.00 -18.69
N ALA A 56 14.44 9.93 -19.92
CA ALA A 56 15.11 9.23 -21.01
C ALA A 56 15.85 10.27 -21.87
N ASN A 57 17.17 10.12 -22.00
CA ASN A 57 18.00 10.95 -22.90
C ASN A 57 17.88 12.48 -22.68
N GLY A 58 17.69 12.93 -21.45
CA GLY A 58 17.60 14.36 -21.12
C GLY A 58 16.29 15.04 -21.53
N THR A 59 15.26 14.27 -21.92
CA THR A 59 13.91 14.79 -22.22
C THR A 59 12.92 14.24 -21.18
N LEU A 60 12.04 15.11 -20.68
CA LEU A 60 10.95 14.73 -19.78
C LEU A 60 9.91 13.94 -20.60
N GLN A 61 9.80 12.63 -20.39
CA GLN A 61 8.79 11.81 -21.04
C GLN A 61 7.70 11.47 -20.02
N TYR A 62 6.47 11.88 -20.30
CA TYR A 62 5.31 11.50 -19.51
C TYR A 62 4.93 10.05 -19.84
N CYS A 63 4.95 9.20 -18.82
CA CYS A 63 4.51 7.81 -18.90
C CYS A 63 3.27 7.63 -18.04
N THR A 64 2.29 6.89 -18.55
CA THR A 64 1.21 6.41 -17.69
C THR A 64 1.78 5.41 -16.67
N PRO A 65 1.20 5.26 -15.47
CA PRO A 65 1.72 4.32 -14.45
C PRO A 65 1.84 2.87 -14.93
N ASP A 66 1.10 2.48 -15.96
CA ASP A 66 1.11 1.14 -16.55
C ASP A 66 2.24 0.94 -17.59
N GLU A 67 2.86 2.02 -18.07
CA GLU A 67 4.00 2.02 -19.00
C GLU A 67 5.36 2.02 -18.30
N LEU A 68 5.40 2.37 -17.01
CA LEU A 68 6.63 2.38 -16.23
C LEU A 68 7.21 0.98 -16.09
N ASP A 69 8.53 0.87 -16.19
CA ASP A 69 9.26 -0.33 -15.76
C ASP A 69 9.10 -0.57 -14.25
N GLN A 70 9.58 -1.72 -13.75
CA GLN A 70 9.44 -2.05 -12.33
C GLN A 70 10.10 -1.00 -11.44
N ALA A 71 11.29 -0.51 -11.79
CA ALA A 71 11.99 0.51 -11.02
C ALA A 71 11.23 1.84 -10.99
N GLY A 72 10.60 2.25 -12.09
CA GLY A 72 9.77 3.45 -12.18
C GLY A 72 8.52 3.36 -11.30
N ARG A 73 7.83 2.22 -11.31
CA ARG A 73 6.66 2.00 -10.43
C ARG A 73 7.05 2.03 -8.95
N LEU A 74 8.16 1.41 -8.58
CA LEU A 74 8.69 1.41 -7.21
C LEU A 74 9.13 2.82 -6.78
N THR A 75 9.78 3.56 -7.67
CA THR A 75 10.15 4.97 -7.46
C THR A 75 8.91 5.82 -7.18
N MET A 76 7.86 5.68 -7.98
CA MET A 76 6.60 6.40 -7.78
C MET A 76 5.93 6.06 -6.45
N ALA A 77 5.91 4.78 -6.06
CA ALA A 77 5.41 4.36 -4.75
C ALA A 77 6.21 5.00 -3.60
N LEU A 78 7.54 5.05 -3.71
CA LEU A 78 8.39 5.63 -2.66
C LEU A 78 8.23 7.16 -2.55
N VAL A 79 8.18 7.85 -3.69
CA VAL A 79 7.97 9.31 -3.76
C VAL A 79 6.58 9.69 -3.27
N GLY A 80 5.54 8.95 -3.65
CA GLY A 80 4.18 9.17 -3.18
C GLY A 80 4.06 8.97 -1.67
N LEU A 81 4.72 7.94 -1.12
CA LEU A 81 4.68 7.64 0.30
C LEU A 81 5.41 8.74 1.09
N LYS A 82 6.54 9.23 0.56
CA LYS A 82 7.25 10.38 1.12
C LYS A 82 6.35 11.61 1.21
N ALA A 83 5.61 11.90 0.13
CA ALA A 83 4.71 13.05 0.11
C ALA A 83 3.60 12.91 1.16
N ASN A 84 3.02 11.72 1.33
CA ASN A 84 2.02 11.47 2.39
C ASN A 84 2.64 11.60 3.79
N PHE A 85 3.83 11.05 3.99
CA PHE A 85 4.58 11.16 5.24
C PHE A 85 4.76 12.63 5.63
N GLU A 86 5.35 13.44 4.75
CA GLU A 86 5.59 14.86 5.00
C GLU A 86 4.30 15.69 5.20
N ALA A 87 3.19 15.29 4.57
CA ALA A 87 1.91 15.97 4.69
C ALA A 87 1.14 15.66 5.99
N GLN A 88 1.45 14.55 6.68
CA GLN A 88 0.75 14.10 7.89
C GLN A 88 1.73 13.75 9.03
N PRO A 89 2.58 14.71 9.47
CA PRO A 89 3.63 14.45 10.46
C PRO A 89 3.11 13.95 11.81
N ASN A 90 1.84 14.23 12.12
CA ASN A 90 1.16 13.76 13.33
C ASN A 90 1.01 12.24 13.42
N LEU A 91 1.15 11.50 12.30
CA LEU A 91 1.03 10.04 12.26
C LEU A 91 2.32 9.29 12.61
N HIS A 92 3.45 9.99 12.64
CA HIS A 92 4.79 9.40 12.76
C HIS A 92 5.77 10.40 13.37
N GLN A 93 5.33 11.08 14.43
CA GLN A 93 6.16 12.03 15.14
C GLN A 93 7.50 11.39 15.55
N ASP A 94 8.59 12.13 15.37
CA ASP A 94 9.96 11.74 15.69
C ASP A 94 10.54 10.58 14.86
N LEU A 95 9.83 10.09 13.84
CA LEU A 95 10.36 9.12 12.89
C LEU A 95 11.11 9.81 11.74
N ASP A 96 12.35 9.41 11.49
CA ASP A 96 13.11 9.86 10.32
C ASP A 96 12.65 9.14 9.05
N TRP A 97 12.29 9.92 8.04
CA TRP A 97 11.95 9.42 6.71
C TRP A 97 13.07 8.57 6.10
N ASN A 98 14.34 8.92 6.30
CA ASN A 98 15.43 8.14 5.69
C ASN A 98 15.45 6.70 6.21
N ARG A 99 15.15 6.49 7.50
CA ARG A 99 15.04 5.15 8.07
C ARG A 99 13.93 4.32 7.43
N VAL A 100 12.77 4.94 7.17
CA VAL A 100 11.63 4.31 6.46
C VAL A 100 12.01 3.97 5.02
N LYS A 101 12.62 4.92 4.31
CA LYS A 101 13.07 4.78 2.94
C LYS A 101 14.04 3.61 2.79
N ASP A 102 15.06 3.53 3.64
CA ASP A 102 16.08 2.49 3.57
C ASP A 102 15.48 1.09 3.84
N ALA A 103 14.56 0.98 4.80
CA ALA A 103 13.83 -0.26 5.06
C ALA A 103 12.96 -0.72 3.87
N LEU A 104 12.33 0.22 3.15
CA LEU A 104 11.53 -0.09 1.95
C LEU A 104 12.41 -0.48 0.75
N LEU A 105 13.56 0.15 0.57
CA LEU A 105 14.52 -0.23 -0.47
C LEU A 105 15.14 -1.61 -0.21
N ALA A 106 15.22 -2.02 1.05
CA ALA A 106 15.58 -3.38 1.44
C ALA A 106 14.43 -4.40 1.23
N ASN A 107 13.18 -3.95 1.08
CA ASN A 107 12.00 -4.78 0.91
C ASN A 107 11.11 -4.31 -0.26
N LEU A 108 11.51 -4.66 -1.48
CA LEU A 108 10.82 -4.22 -2.71
C LEU A 108 9.37 -4.74 -2.79
N GLU A 109 9.04 -5.89 -2.19
CA GLU A 109 7.67 -6.42 -2.14
C GLU A 109 6.75 -5.53 -1.30
N ALA A 110 7.24 -5.01 -0.17
CA ALA A 110 6.51 -4.02 0.60
C ALA A 110 6.27 -2.74 -0.22
N LEU A 111 7.27 -2.30 -0.99
CA LEU A 111 7.14 -1.13 -1.84
C LEU A 111 6.18 -1.34 -3.03
N GLU A 112 6.13 -2.55 -3.61
CA GLU A 112 5.08 -2.91 -4.58
C GLU A 112 3.69 -2.85 -3.96
N SER A 113 3.55 -3.31 -2.71
CA SER A 113 2.29 -3.28 -1.96
C SER A 113 1.84 -1.83 -1.73
N VAL A 114 2.75 -0.93 -1.38
CA VAL A 114 2.49 0.53 -1.30
C VAL A 114 1.96 1.08 -2.63
N GLY A 115 2.59 0.73 -3.76
CA GLY A 115 2.12 1.13 -5.07
C GLY A 115 0.69 0.64 -5.38
N LYS A 116 0.38 -0.61 -5.03
CA LYS A 116 -0.97 -1.18 -5.18
C LYS A 116 -1.99 -0.43 -4.31
N MET A 117 -1.65 -0.12 -3.06
CA MET A 117 -2.49 0.67 -2.15
C MET A 117 -2.80 2.05 -2.74
N MET A 118 -1.80 2.74 -3.29
CA MET A 118 -2.00 4.04 -3.95
C MET A 118 -2.91 3.95 -5.17
N LYS A 119 -2.68 2.97 -6.05
CA LYS A 119 -3.52 2.75 -7.24
C LYS A 119 -4.98 2.48 -6.87
N ALA A 120 -5.20 1.82 -5.73
CA ALA A 120 -6.53 1.59 -5.18
C ALA A 120 -7.10 2.77 -4.36
N GLY A 121 -6.36 3.87 -4.20
CA GLY A 121 -6.83 5.08 -3.51
C GLY A 121 -6.78 5.02 -1.98
N HIS A 122 -5.95 4.16 -1.40
CA HIS A 122 -5.87 3.97 0.06
C HIS A 122 -5.04 5.04 0.80
N GLU A 123 -4.39 5.96 0.09
CA GLU A 123 -3.49 6.98 0.64
C GLU A 123 -2.55 6.39 1.71
N PRO A 124 -1.67 5.43 1.33
CA PRO A 124 -0.83 4.73 2.30
C PRO A 124 0.11 5.71 3.02
N ASN A 125 0.23 5.55 4.33
CA ASN A 125 1.16 6.30 5.16
C ASN A 125 1.63 5.45 6.35
N VAL A 126 2.76 5.82 6.94
CA VAL A 126 3.22 5.28 8.22
C VAL A 126 2.34 5.86 9.32
N TYR A 127 1.74 4.97 10.13
CA TYR A 127 0.81 5.37 11.20
C TYR A 127 1.13 4.74 12.56
N ASN A 128 2.11 3.82 12.59
CA ASN A 128 2.57 3.16 13.81
C ASN A 128 4.00 2.64 13.59
N PHE A 129 4.83 2.65 14.63
CA PHE A 129 6.18 2.10 14.60
C PHE A 129 6.68 1.72 16.00
N ASP A 130 7.63 0.80 16.04
CA ASP A 130 8.30 0.33 17.26
C ASP A 130 9.74 -0.10 16.95
N ASP A 131 10.41 -0.73 17.92
CA ASP A 131 11.81 -1.15 17.79
C ASP A 131 12.05 -2.22 16.72
N SER A 132 11.02 -2.96 16.31
CA SER A 132 11.14 -4.03 15.31
C SER A 132 10.81 -3.59 13.89
N GLY A 133 9.93 -2.59 13.73
CA GLY A 133 9.52 -2.10 12.43
C GLY A 133 8.47 -0.99 12.48
N PHE A 134 7.73 -0.85 11.40
CA PHE A 134 6.66 0.12 11.25
C PHE A 134 5.50 -0.45 10.43
N ASP A 135 4.32 0.14 10.60
CA ASP A 135 3.11 -0.22 9.88
C ASP A 135 2.78 0.87 8.86
N ILE A 136 2.61 0.47 7.60
CA ILE A 136 2.00 1.28 6.55
C ILE A 136 0.54 0.88 6.44
N GLY A 137 -0.37 1.84 6.52
CA GLY A 137 -1.80 1.58 6.56
C GLY A 137 -2.61 2.45 5.61
N THR A 138 -3.88 2.08 5.42
CA THR A 138 -4.87 2.93 4.73
C THR A 138 -5.12 4.19 5.55
N CYS A 139 -4.51 5.32 5.18
CA CYS A 139 -4.57 6.58 5.91
C CYS A 139 -5.42 7.67 5.21
N SER A 140 -6.23 7.27 4.23
CA SER A 140 -7.23 8.16 3.61
C SER A 140 -8.27 8.64 4.63
N LYS A 141 -8.77 9.87 4.57
CA LYS A 141 -9.78 10.35 5.57
C LYS A 141 -11.02 9.47 5.63
N GLU A 142 -11.50 9.03 4.47
CA GLU A 142 -12.62 8.10 4.35
C GLU A 142 -12.15 6.84 3.63
N SER A 143 -12.81 5.72 3.91
CA SER A 143 -12.47 4.46 3.26
C SER A 143 -12.64 4.55 1.72
N PRO A 144 -11.69 4.02 0.91
CA PRO A 144 -11.65 4.29 -0.52
C PRO A 144 -12.86 3.75 -1.28
N LEU A 145 -13.34 4.49 -2.27
CA LEU A 145 -14.49 4.11 -3.10
C LEU A 145 -14.31 2.76 -3.78
N SER A 146 -13.08 2.46 -4.23
CA SER A 146 -12.68 1.20 -4.88
C SER A 146 -12.98 -0.04 -4.02
N GLY A 147 -12.93 0.09 -2.70
CA GLY A 147 -13.17 -0.98 -1.74
C GLY A 147 -14.60 -1.04 -1.21
N ARG A 148 -15.47 -0.07 -1.55
CA ARG A 148 -16.82 0.02 -0.94
C ARG A 148 -17.74 -1.06 -1.46
N ASN A 149 -18.84 -1.32 -0.75
CA ASN A 149 -19.84 -2.31 -1.11
C ASN A 149 -19.27 -3.76 -1.19
N CYS A 150 -18.19 -4.03 -0.46
CA CYS A 150 -17.67 -5.38 -0.25
C CYS A 150 -18.38 -6.07 0.92
N VAL A 151 -18.21 -7.38 0.98
CA VAL A 151 -18.51 -8.21 2.16
C VAL A 151 -17.20 -8.62 2.82
N TYR A 152 -17.27 -9.22 4.00
CA TYR A 152 -16.07 -9.46 4.80
C TYR A 152 -15.08 -10.44 4.14
N ASP A 153 -15.54 -11.64 3.76
CA ASP A 153 -14.68 -12.71 3.24
C ASP A 153 -15.23 -13.41 1.98
N ALA A 154 -14.43 -14.34 1.44
CA ALA A 154 -14.76 -15.11 0.24
C ALA A 154 -16.05 -15.93 0.39
N LYS A 155 -16.28 -16.52 1.57
CA LYS A 155 -17.46 -17.31 1.87
C LYS A 155 -18.72 -16.45 1.86
N ALA A 156 -18.66 -15.28 2.48
CA ALA A 156 -19.72 -14.28 2.46
C ALA A 156 -20.02 -13.81 1.02
N ALA A 157 -18.97 -13.59 0.22
CA ALA A 157 -19.12 -13.15 -1.16
C ALA A 157 -19.80 -14.22 -2.03
N ALA A 158 -19.39 -15.49 -1.88
CA ALA A 158 -20.01 -16.61 -2.58
C ALA A 158 -21.47 -16.79 -2.19
N TRP A 159 -21.78 -16.77 -0.88
CA TRP A 159 -23.14 -16.89 -0.39
C TRP A 159 -24.04 -15.76 -0.90
N ARG A 160 -23.54 -14.51 -0.88
CA ARG A 160 -24.30 -13.34 -1.33
C ARG A 160 -24.63 -13.42 -2.82
N ARG A 161 -23.66 -13.81 -3.65
CA ARG A 161 -23.88 -14.03 -5.10
C ARG A 161 -24.93 -15.10 -5.36
N ALA A 162 -24.91 -16.20 -4.60
CA ALA A 162 -25.84 -17.30 -4.79
C ALA A 162 -27.27 -16.96 -4.32
N THR A 163 -27.42 -16.23 -3.22
CA THR A 163 -28.72 -16.02 -2.57
C THR A 163 -29.38 -14.69 -2.93
N HIS A 164 -28.61 -13.68 -3.32
CA HIS A 164 -29.10 -12.33 -3.59
C HIS A 164 -28.43 -11.69 -4.83
N PRO A 165 -28.54 -12.33 -6.01
CA PRO A 165 -27.84 -11.89 -7.22
C PRO A 165 -28.24 -10.49 -7.73
N ARG A 166 -29.41 -9.99 -7.32
CA ARG A 166 -29.88 -8.64 -7.68
C ARG A 166 -29.13 -7.51 -6.96
N PHE A 167 -28.33 -7.82 -5.94
CA PHE A 167 -27.57 -6.86 -5.15
C PHE A 167 -26.09 -7.26 -5.19
N PRO A 168 -25.35 -6.87 -6.25
CA PRO A 168 -23.96 -7.26 -6.41
C PRO A 168 -23.08 -6.64 -5.32
N VAL A 169 -22.02 -7.38 -4.99
CA VAL A 169 -20.99 -6.97 -4.05
C VAL A 169 -19.67 -6.84 -4.78
N ASN A 170 -18.83 -5.90 -4.37
CA ASN A 170 -17.56 -5.61 -5.03
C ASN A 170 -16.46 -6.64 -4.74
N GLY A 171 -16.71 -7.57 -3.82
CA GLY A 171 -15.76 -8.63 -3.47
C GLY A 171 -15.70 -8.87 -1.96
N SER A 172 -14.60 -9.48 -1.56
CA SER A 172 -14.23 -9.81 -0.18
C SER A 172 -13.18 -8.82 0.31
N ALA A 173 -13.44 -8.15 1.43
CA ALA A 173 -12.48 -7.23 2.05
C ALA A 173 -11.14 -7.91 2.34
N VAL A 174 -11.18 -9.15 2.86
CA VAL A 174 -9.98 -9.94 3.16
C VAL A 174 -9.17 -10.25 1.90
N GLU A 175 -9.82 -10.67 0.81
CA GLU A 175 -9.11 -11.01 -0.44
C GLU A 175 -8.59 -9.75 -1.15
N MET A 176 -9.35 -8.66 -1.13
CA MET A 176 -8.92 -7.38 -1.70
C MET A 176 -7.70 -6.81 -0.97
N ALA A 177 -7.65 -6.91 0.36
CA ALA A 177 -6.48 -6.53 1.14
C ALA A 177 -5.27 -7.42 0.80
N ALA A 178 -5.47 -8.75 0.77
CA ALA A 178 -4.41 -9.71 0.46
C ALA A 178 -3.83 -9.51 -0.96
N ALA A 179 -4.66 -9.18 -1.95
CA ALA A 179 -4.22 -8.87 -3.32
C ALA A 179 -3.28 -7.65 -3.38
N MET A 180 -3.38 -6.75 -2.41
CA MET A 180 -2.49 -5.60 -2.24
C MET A 180 -1.30 -5.87 -1.31
N GLY A 181 -1.11 -7.11 -0.84
CA GLY A 181 -0.01 -7.47 0.05
C GLY A 181 -0.22 -7.05 1.51
N MET A 182 -1.45 -6.71 1.90
CA MET A 182 -1.77 -6.26 3.27
C MET A 182 -2.82 -7.13 3.94
N SER A 183 -2.91 -6.99 5.26
CA SER A 183 -3.98 -7.57 6.07
C SER A 183 -4.98 -6.50 6.46
N LEU A 184 -6.19 -6.89 6.91
CA LEU A 184 -7.09 -5.92 7.54
C LEU A 184 -6.48 -5.40 8.84
N MET A 185 -6.71 -4.13 9.17
CA MET A 185 -6.30 -3.58 10.46
C MET A 185 -6.98 -4.31 11.61
N SER A 186 -6.22 -4.68 12.63
CA SER A 186 -6.76 -5.12 13.92
C SER A 186 -7.52 -3.99 14.63
N LEU A 187 -8.33 -4.36 15.62
CA LEU A 187 -9.04 -3.40 16.46
C LEU A 187 -8.09 -2.37 17.10
N LEU A 188 -6.95 -2.83 17.61
CA LEU A 188 -5.95 -1.99 18.26
C LEU A 188 -5.28 -1.05 17.25
N GLN A 189 -4.94 -1.54 16.07
CA GLN A 189 -4.40 -0.69 15.00
C GLN A 189 -5.40 0.40 14.57
N TYR A 190 -6.68 0.04 14.43
CA TYR A 190 -7.70 0.98 14.01
C TYR A 190 -8.02 2.04 15.08
N GLN A 191 -8.32 1.63 16.32
CA GLN A 191 -8.72 2.56 17.38
C GLN A 191 -7.52 3.25 18.04
N GLY A 192 -6.50 2.47 18.38
CA GLY A 192 -5.39 2.92 19.23
C GLY A 192 -4.28 3.62 18.46
N ALA A 193 -3.99 3.18 17.23
CA ALA A 193 -2.95 3.81 16.41
C ALA A 193 -3.55 4.81 15.41
N LEU A 194 -4.47 4.40 14.53
CA LEU A 194 -4.95 5.31 13.48
C LEU A 194 -5.90 6.39 14.02
N GLN A 195 -7.00 6.01 14.65
CA GLN A 195 -8.05 6.95 15.08
C GLN A 195 -7.66 7.86 16.26
N SER A 196 -6.58 7.54 16.99
CA SER A 196 -6.05 8.40 18.06
C SER A 196 -5.23 9.56 17.49
N GLN A 197 -4.69 9.42 16.27
CA GLN A 197 -3.81 10.41 15.64
C GLN A 197 -4.54 11.25 14.60
N GLY A 198 -5.81 10.95 14.28
CA GLY A 198 -6.58 11.73 13.30
C GLY A 198 -8.07 11.40 13.26
N VAL A 199 -8.77 12.08 12.36
CA VAL A 199 -10.21 11.90 12.15
C VAL A 199 -10.44 11.09 10.88
N PHE A 200 -10.83 9.82 11.07
CA PHE A 200 -11.06 8.88 9.98
C PHE A 200 -12.47 8.30 10.03
N ASP A 201 -12.98 7.87 8.87
CA ASP A 201 -14.27 7.18 8.72
C ASP A 201 -15.45 7.96 9.34
N ARG A 202 -15.49 9.28 9.12
CA ARG A 202 -16.58 10.15 9.66
C ARG A 202 -17.89 9.95 8.91
N THR A 203 -17.80 9.62 7.62
CA THR A 203 -18.96 9.37 6.76
C THR A 203 -18.97 7.96 6.16
N THR A 204 -17.89 7.21 6.34
CA THR A 204 -17.75 5.83 5.88
C THR A 204 -17.58 4.83 7.02
N GLN A 205 -17.57 3.55 6.66
CA GLN A 205 -17.32 2.45 7.58
C GLN A 205 -16.25 1.53 6.99
N SER A 206 -15.53 0.83 7.85
CA SER A 206 -14.43 -0.03 7.42
C SER A 206 -14.49 -1.37 8.12
N TYR A 207 -14.46 -2.47 7.36
CA TYR A 207 -14.17 -3.78 7.92
C TYR A 207 -12.78 -3.81 8.56
N LEU A 208 -12.71 -4.49 9.70
CA LEU A 208 -11.52 -4.67 10.52
C LEU A 208 -11.24 -6.17 10.69
N LEU A 209 -9.98 -6.52 10.96
CA LEU A 209 -9.58 -7.89 11.20
C LEU A 209 -10.38 -8.47 12.37
N THR A 210 -11.13 -9.50 12.06
CA THR A 210 -11.93 -10.27 13.01
C THR A 210 -11.29 -11.62 13.18
N ASN A 211 -10.78 -11.90 14.37
CA ASN A 211 -10.26 -13.21 14.71
C ASN A 211 -11.41 -14.23 14.71
N GLU A 212 -11.24 -15.35 14.01
CA GLU A 212 -12.24 -16.42 13.90
C GLU A 212 -12.72 -16.94 15.27
N ALA A 213 -11.84 -16.99 16.27
CA ALA A 213 -12.16 -17.46 17.61
C ALA A 213 -13.22 -16.59 18.32
N TYR A 214 -13.26 -15.29 18.02
CA TYR A 214 -14.20 -14.32 18.59
C TYR A 214 -15.28 -13.88 17.63
N ARG A 215 -15.31 -14.50 16.45
CA ARG A 215 -16.18 -14.08 15.37
C ARG A 215 -17.64 -14.22 15.76
N HIS A 216 -18.00 -15.25 16.55
CA HIS A 216 -19.40 -15.59 16.89
C HIS A 216 -20.33 -15.54 15.65
N GLY A 217 -19.80 -15.84 14.46
CA GLY A 217 -20.49 -15.71 13.18
C GLY A 217 -20.52 -14.32 12.53
N GLY A 218 -20.02 -13.28 13.20
CA GLY A 218 -20.00 -11.88 12.75
C GLY A 218 -18.71 -11.38 12.07
N ALA A 219 -18.60 -10.09 11.81
CA ALA A 219 -17.41 -9.40 11.30
C ALA A 219 -17.34 -8.00 11.90
N LEU A 220 -16.17 -7.63 12.42
CA LEU A 220 -15.90 -6.33 13.00
C LEU A 220 -15.86 -5.26 11.92
N TYR A 221 -16.48 -4.13 12.21
CA TYR A 221 -16.32 -2.92 11.41
C TYR A 221 -16.31 -1.69 12.31
N GLY A 222 -15.62 -0.66 11.86
CA GLY A 222 -15.46 0.62 12.56
C GLY A 222 -16.01 1.79 11.77
N GLY A 223 -16.32 2.87 12.49
CA GLY A 223 -16.64 4.18 11.94
C GLY A 223 -16.65 5.24 13.05
N ARG A 224 -16.65 6.51 12.68
CA ARG A 224 -16.63 7.63 13.61
C ARG A 224 -17.95 8.39 13.60
N GLY A 225 -18.56 8.53 14.77
CA GLY A 225 -19.81 9.25 14.99
C GLY A 225 -19.55 10.44 15.91
N GLY A 226 -19.65 11.65 15.39
CA GLY A 226 -19.18 12.85 16.11
C GLY A 226 -17.70 12.70 16.48
N ASP A 227 -17.37 12.86 17.76
CA ASP A 227 -16.00 12.70 18.27
C ASP A 227 -15.67 11.27 18.72
N GLY A 228 -16.66 10.37 18.70
CA GLY A 228 -16.51 8.97 19.13
C GLY A 228 -16.07 8.02 18.01
N VAL A 229 -15.14 7.13 18.33
CA VAL A 229 -14.77 5.99 17.48
C VAL A 229 -15.59 4.79 17.92
N HIS A 230 -16.36 4.21 17.01
CA HIS A 230 -17.26 3.11 17.31
C HIS A 230 -16.87 1.88 16.52
N VAL A 231 -16.95 0.73 17.19
CA VAL A 231 -16.72 -0.58 16.59
C VAL A 231 -17.91 -1.47 16.90
N TYR A 232 -18.34 -2.21 15.88
CA TYR A 232 -19.53 -3.03 15.91
C TYR A 232 -19.23 -4.39 15.29
N LEU A 233 -20.12 -5.35 15.51
CA LEU A 233 -20.12 -6.66 14.88
C LEU A 233 -21.35 -6.78 13.97
N ASN A 234 -21.17 -7.19 12.71
CA ASN A 234 -22.27 -7.41 11.76
C ASN A 234 -22.20 -8.82 11.15
N ASP A 235 -23.23 -9.22 10.41
CA ASP A 235 -23.14 -10.37 9.50
C ASP A 235 -22.02 -10.13 8.47
N PRO A 236 -21.10 -11.08 8.27
CA PRO A 236 -20.06 -11.03 7.26
C PRO A 236 -20.55 -10.76 5.83
N CYS A 237 -21.78 -11.19 5.51
CA CYS A 237 -22.46 -11.03 4.22
C CYS A 237 -23.12 -9.66 4.06
N TYR A 238 -23.15 -8.84 5.11
CA TYR A 238 -23.65 -7.49 5.01
C TYR A 238 -22.71 -6.66 4.13
N HIS A 239 -23.28 -5.82 3.29
CA HIS A 239 -22.58 -4.90 2.40
C HIS A 239 -23.37 -3.60 2.38
N CYS A 240 -22.68 -2.47 2.27
CA CYS A 240 -23.32 -1.19 2.01
C CYS A 240 -22.39 -0.26 1.24
N HIS A 241 -22.98 0.73 0.56
CA HIS A 241 -22.28 1.66 -0.33
C HIS A 241 -21.25 2.54 0.38
N ILE A 242 -21.31 2.68 1.71
CA ILE A 242 -20.33 3.44 2.51
C ILE A 242 -19.27 2.56 3.18
N ARG A 243 -19.37 1.23 3.09
CA ARG A 243 -18.46 0.32 3.79
C ARG A 243 -17.42 -0.28 2.86
N ALA A 244 -16.15 -0.03 3.17
CA ALA A 244 -15.00 -0.71 2.60
C ALA A 244 -14.21 -1.40 3.71
N PHE A 245 -12.88 -1.24 3.71
CA PHE A 245 -11.98 -1.81 4.70
C PHE A 245 -10.74 -0.94 4.88
N ARG A 246 -10.09 -1.09 6.03
CA ARG A 246 -8.80 -0.47 6.33
C ARG A 246 -7.76 -1.58 6.41
N GLY A 247 -6.69 -1.45 5.64
CA GLY A 247 -5.60 -2.43 5.62
C GLY A 247 -4.32 -1.90 6.24
N SER A 248 -3.46 -2.84 6.67
CA SER A 248 -2.15 -2.62 7.26
C SER A 248 -1.13 -3.60 6.71
N LEU A 249 0.05 -3.09 6.42
CA LEU A 249 1.26 -3.79 6.00
C LEU A 249 2.36 -3.53 7.04
N ARG A 250 2.93 -4.60 7.58
CA ARG A 250 4.08 -4.52 8.49
C ARG A 250 5.38 -4.54 7.69
N VAL A 251 6.29 -3.61 7.99
CA VAL A 251 7.65 -3.57 7.43
C VAL A 251 8.65 -3.60 8.57
N LEU A 252 9.61 -4.52 8.53
CA LEU A 252 10.65 -4.64 9.56
C LEU A 252 11.81 -3.69 9.24
N TRP A 253 12.48 -3.19 10.28
CA TRP A 253 13.76 -2.49 10.08
C TRP A 253 14.79 -3.46 9.50
N ALA A 254 15.67 -2.95 8.63
CA ALA A 254 16.70 -3.77 7.99
C ALA A 254 17.60 -4.49 9.02
N GLU A 255 17.87 -3.83 10.14
CA GLU A 255 18.65 -4.36 11.27
C GLU A 255 17.96 -5.56 11.95
N SER A 256 16.64 -5.53 12.07
CA SER A 256 15.82 -6.59 12.69
C SER A 256 15.79 -7.88 11.86
N LEU A 257 15.98 -7.77 10.53
CA LEU A 257 16.01 -8.94 9.63
C LEU A 257 17.28 -9.79 9.82
N SER A 258 18.39 -9.17 10.25
CA SER A 258 19.67 -9.87 10.48
C SER A 258 19.65 -10.79 11.70
N LEU A 259 18.79 -10.51 12.68
CA LEU A 259 18.65 -11.31 13.91
C LEU A 259 17.78 -12.57 13.72
N SER A 260 17.09 -12.70 12.60
CA SER A 260 16.18 -13.82 12.32
C SER A 260 16.84 -14.99 11.57
N ILE A 261 18.13 -14.85 11.21
CA ILE A 261 18.91 -15.83 10.43
C ILE A 261 20.03 -16.49 11.29
N LEU A 262 20.10 -16.16 12.59
CA LEU A 262 20.96 -16.82 13.58
C LEU A 262 20.14 -17.70 14.52
#